data_AF-A0A4K7HK55-F1
#
_entry.id   AF-A0A4K7HK55-F1
#
_cell.length_a   1.000
_cell.length_b   1.000
_cell.length_c   1.000
_cell.angle_alpha   90.00
_cell.angle_beta   90.00
_cell.angle_gamma   90.00
#
_symmetry.space_group_name_H-M   'P 1'
#
loop_
_entity.id
_entity.type
_entity.pdbx_description
1 polymer ?
#
loop_
_entity_poly.entity_id
_entity_poly.type
_entity_poly.pdbx_seq_one_letter_code
_entity_poly.pdbx_strand_id
1 'polypeptide(L)'
;MVEFRYFNKEYKNVADKTFSESIVFFKDNWDDYGYYITFHVYCYDKECGERYIGSYRIYESEIEQQENSDGIKSIFKLSKDDFDRNQKYSLACNLEFYQNLYKFCSEYYNDFLERNKDLTLIDLPEEIKENKGVKKALLRNDGITKSAEIINLNQRLKEIDENLNIGNFSEDDSVTTIFEKFIKDETFERYERLFNHIKLFNTWSKDYLTPILEKIIEKIKNSGNNQQVNEEQLKCFIEYLDKNTTNLVHNLVSDEEHIRKIKEAVKCIKDFLRIDLENFLQIIT
;
A
#
# COMPACT_ATOMS: atom_id res chain seq x y z
N MET A 1 9.45 -24.95 1.42
CA MET A 1 8.79 -24.43 0.20
C MET A 1 7.31 -24.43 0.50
N VAL A 2 6.68 -23.26 0.58
CA VAL A 2 5.26 -23.16 0.91
C VAL A 2 4.41 -23.72 -0.23
N GLU A 3 3.40 -24.52 0.11
CA GLU A 3 2.48 -25.10 -0.87
C GLU A 3 1.35 -24.12 -1.22
N PHE A 4 1.02 -23.95 -2.49
CA PHE A 4 -0.13 -23.16 -2.94
C PHE A 4 -1.27 -24.09 -3.34
N ARG A 5 -2.43 -23.95 -2.70
CA ARG A 5 -3.60 -24.80 -2.96
C ARG A 5 -4.79 -23.96 -3.40
N TYR A 6 -5.42 -24.33 -4.51
CA TYR A 6 -6.60 -23.64 -5.05
C TYR A 6 -7.82 -24.55 -4.98
N PHE A 7 -8.85 -24.12 -4.27
CA PHE A 7 -10.11 -24.83 -4.12
C PHE A 7 -11.23 -24.12 -4.89
N ASN A 8 -11.84 -24.86 -5.82
CA ASN A 8 -13.10 -24.46 -6.45
C ASN A 8 -14.31 -24.72 -5.53
N LYS A 9 -14.18 -24.36 -4.25
CA LYS A 9 -15.19 -24.48 -3.20
C LYS A 9 -15.00 -23.37 -2.18
N GLU A 10 -16.10 -22.83 -1.67
CA GLU A 10 -16.06 -21.88 -0.54
C GLU A 10 -15.47 -22.54 0.70
N TYR A 11 -14.78 -21.74 1.52
CA TYR A 11 -14.12 -22.18 2.76
C TYR A 11 -15.01 -23.09 3.64
N LYS A 12 -16.26 -22.68 3.88
CA LYS A 12 -17.23 -23.42 4.71
C LYS A 12 -17.56 -24.83 4.19
N ASN A 13 -17.35 -25.08 2.89
CA ASN A 13 -17.71 -26.33 2.21
C ASN A 13 -16.54 -27.30 2.06
N VAL A 14 -15.34 -26.94 2.52
CA VAL A 14 -14.17 -27.82 2.53
C VAL A 14 -14.06 -28.49 3.90
N ALA A 15 -14.24 -29.82 3.93
CA ALA A 15 -14.03 -30.64 5.13
C ALA A 15 -12.53 -30.79 5.41
N ASP A 16 -12.18 -31.01 6.68
CA ASP A 16 -10.82 -31.35 7.14
C ASP A 16 -9.71 -30.40 6.65
N LYS A 17 -9.74 -29.16 7.15
CA LYS A 17 -8.76 -28.09 6.84
C LYS A 17 -7.44 -28.25 7.61
N THR A 18 -6.87 -29.44 7.59
CA THR A 18 -5.57 -29.74 8.24
C THR A 18 -4.43 -29.52 7.24
N PHE A 19 -4.23 -28.26 6.86
CA PHE A 19 -3.11 -27.88 6.00
C PHE A 19 -1.93 -27.44 6.86
N SER A 20 -0.72 -27.73 6.41
CA SER A 20 0.53 -27.31 7.04
C SER A 20 1.43 -26.64 6.02
N GLU A 21 2.08 -25.53 6.40
CA GLU A 21 3.02 -24.78 5.53
C GLU A 21 2.44 -24.48 4.14
N SER A 22 1.24 -23.89 4.11
CA SER A 22 0.54 -23.65 2.85
C SER A 22 -0.20 -22.32 2.81
N ILE A 23 -0.38 -21.81 1.59
CA ILE A 23 -1.27 -20.71 1.28
C ILE A 23 -2.43 -21.28 0.47
N VAL A 24 -3.63 -21.13 0.99
CA VAL A 24 -4.83 -21.80 0.47
C VAL A 24 -5.85 -20.76 0.01
N PHE A 25 -6.30 -20.94 -1.22
CA PHE A 25 -7.26 -20.10 -1.91
C PHE A 25 -8.59 -20.84 -1.96
N PHE A 26 -9.62 -20.28 -1.33
CA PHE A 26 -10.99 -20.79 -1.41
C PHE A 26 -11.81 -19.88 -2.28
N LYS A 27 -12.60 -20.45 -3.19
CA LYS A 27 -13.53 -19.70 -4.03
C LYS A 27 -14.40 -18.77 -3.18
N ASP A 28 -14.49 -17.52 -3.61
CA ASP A 28 -15.55 -16.60 -3.22
C ASP A 28 -16.61 -16.60 -4.35
N ASN A 29 -17.89 -16.61 -3.96
CA ASN A 29 -19.02 -16.52 -4.90
C ASN A 29 -19.42 -15.06 -5.16
N TRP A 30 -18.59 -14.10 -4.80
CA TRP A 30 -18.81 -12.71 -5.08
C TRP A 30 -18.87 -12.42 -6.59
N ASP A 31 -19.95 -11.76 -6.99
CA ASP A 31 -20.20 -11.36 -8.38
C ASP A 31 -19.60 -9.96 -8.65
N ASP A 32 -18.39 -9.93 -9.21
CA ASP A 32 -17.72 -8.69 -9.63
C ASP A 32 -18.22 -8.27 -11.03
N TYR A 33 -19.48 -7.82 -11.12
CA TYR A 33 -20.10 -7.33 -12.36
C TYR A 33 -20.16 -8.35 -13.51
N GLY A 34 -20.58 -9.56 -13.19
CA GLY A 34 -20.63 -10.71 -14.06
C GLY A 34 -19.34 -11.53 -14.06
N TYR A 35 -18.38 -11.23 -13.18
CA TYR A 35 -17.10 -11.94 -13.09
C TYR A 35 -16.91 -12.60 -11.73
N TYR A 36 -16.73 -13.92 -11.73
CA TYR A 36 -16.43 -14.71 -10.54
C TYR A 36 -14.95 -15.07 -10.56
N ILE A 37 -14.14 -14.21 -9.95
CA ILE A 37 -12.66 -14.26 -10.01
C ILE A 37 -11.99 -14.17 -8.62
N THR A 38 -12.80 -14.11 -7.57
CA THR A 38 -12.33 -13.77 -6.22
C THR A 38 -12.11 -15.03 -5.39
N PHE A 39 -11.06 -15.01 -4.59
CA PHE A 39 -10.74 -16.01 -3.59
C PHE A 39 -10.65 -15.36 -2.21
N HIS A 40 -11.03 -16.11 -1.17
CA HIS A 40 -10.57 -15.89 0.20
C HIS A 40 -9.27 -16.66 0.40
N VAL A 41 -8.23 -15.97 0.87
CA VAL A 41 -6.90 -16.53 1.03
C VAL A 41 -6.56 -16.67 2.51
N TYR A 42 -6.00 -17.82 2.86
CA TYR A 42 -5.56 -18.17 4.20
C TYR A 42 -4.12 -18.68 4.14
N CYS A 43 -3.35 -18.46 5.21
CA CYS A 43 -2.08 -19.14 5.43
C CYS A 43 -2.19 -20.12 6.60
N TYR A 44 -1.46 -21.21 6.48
CA TYR A 44 -1.33 -22.25 7.49
C TYR A 44 0.15 -22.43 7.81
N ASP A 45 0.49 -22.29 9.09
CA ASP A 45 1.86 -22.53 9.57
C ASP A 45 2.16 -24.04 9.76
N LYS A 46 3.34 -24.35 10.29
CA LYS A 46 3.80 -25.73 10.54
C LYS A 46 2.93 -26.49 11.53
N GLU A 47 2.27 -25.76 12.43
CA GLU A 47 1.42 -26.32 13.49
C GLU A 47 -0.06 -26.38 13.05
N CYS A 48 -0.31 -26.20 11.75
CA CYS A 48 -1.66 -26.08 11.16
C CYS A 48 -2.45 -24.87 11.70
N GLY A 49 -1.76 -23.85 12.22
CA GLY A 49 -2.35 -22.60 12.66
C GLY A 49 -2.85 -21.80 11.45
N GLU A 50 -4.17 -21.58 11.39
CA GLU A 50 -4.84 -20.86 10.31
C GLU A 50 -4.87 -19.35 10.59
N ARG A 51 -4.49 -18.55 9.58
CA ARG A 51 -4.71 -17.09 9.60
C ARG A 51 -5.33 -16.64 8.28
N TYR A 52 -6.41 -15.87 8.37
CA TYR A 52 -7.02 -15.24 7.21
C TYR A 52 -6.16 -14.08 6.72
N ILE A 53 -5.87 -14.04 5.41
CA ILE A 53 -5.10 -12.97 4.78
C ILE A 53 -6.05 -11.91 4.22
N GLY A 54 -7.05 -12.33 3.43
CA GLY A 54 -7.98 -11.41 2.80
C GLY A 54 -8.57 -11.93 1.48
N SER A 55 -9.26 -11.05 0.77
CA SER A 55 -9.82 -11.32 -0.55
C SER A 55 -8.85 -10.95 -1.67
N TYR A 56 -8.70 -11.85 -2.64
CA TYR A 56 -7.73 -11.77 -3.72
C TYR A 56 -8.35 -12.15 -5.05
N ARG A 57 -8.12 -11.36 -6.11
CA ARG A 57 -8.69 -11.61 -7.43
C ARG A 57 -7.65 -12.20 -8.37
N ILE A 58 -8.04 -13.23 -9.12
CA ILE A 58 -7.24 -13.81 -10.18
C ILE A 58 -8.03 -13.76 -11.48
N TYR A 59 -7.54 -13.02 -12.45
CA TYR A 59 -8.15 -12.88 -13.75
C TYR A 59 -7.40 -13.71 -14.79
N GLU A 60 -8.13 -14.47 -15.61
CA GLU A 60 -7.62 -15.26 -16.72
C GLU A 60 -8.33 -14.83 -18.00
N SER A 61 -7.60 -14.49 -19.07
CA SER A 61 -8.18 -13.95 -20.31
C SER A 61 -9.16 -14.90 -20.99
N GLU A 62 -8.97 -16.22 -20.86
CA GLU A 62 -9.83 -17.23 -21.48
C GLU A 62 -11.26 -17.22 -20.94
N ILE A 63 -11.53 -16.64 -19.75
CA ILE A 63 -12.91 -16.51 -19.27
C ILE A 63 -13.75 -15.61 -20.17
N GLU A 64 -13.12 -14.78 -21.01
CA GLU A 64 -13.81 -13.92 -21.95
C GLU A 64 -14.55 -14.67 -23.05
N GLN A 65 -14.07 -15.88 -23.39
CA GLN A 65 -14.66 -16.75 -24.41
C GLN A 65 -15.84 -17.58 -23.87
N GLN A 66 -16.18 -17.45 -22.58
CA GLN A 66 -17.32 -18.17 -22.00
C GLN A 66 -18.65 -17.58 -22.51
N GLU A 67 -19.43 -18.39 -23.21
CA GLU A 67 -20.72 -18.02 -23.82
C GLU A 67 -21.93 -18.51 -22.99
N ASN A 68 -21.96 -18.26 -21.68
CA ASN A 68 -23.15 -18.65 -20.93
C ASN A 68 -24.31 -17.66 -21.17
N SER A 69 -25.54 -18.15 -21.01
CA SER A 69 -26.79 -17.41 -21.31
C SER A 69 -26.94 -16.11 -20.52
N ASP A 70 -26.27 -16.00 -19.38
CA ASP A 70 -26.38 -14.88 -18.46
C ASP A 70 -25.22 -13.88 -18.60
N GLY A 71 -24.28 -14.14 -19.53
CA GLY A 71 -23.07 -13.32 -19.72
C GLY A 71 -22.09 -13.36 -18.54
N ILE A 72 -22.24 -14.34 -17.64
CA ILE A 72 -21.38 -14.55 -16.46
C ILE A 72 -20.07 -15.23 -16.87
N LYS A 73 -18.94 -14.72 -16.39
CA LYS A 73 -17.60 -15.23 -16.67
C LYS A 73 -16.95 -15.68 -15.36
N SER A 74 -16.34 -16.85 -15.36
CA SER A 74 -15.88 -17.46 -14.11
C SER A 74 -14.63 -18.31 -14.32
N ILE A 75 -13.55 -17.99 -13.61
CA ILE A 75 -12.32 -18.82 -13.60
C ILE A 75 -12.62 -20.21 -13.04
N PHE A 76 -13.62 -20.33 -12.16
CA PHE A 76 -14.06 -21.58 -11.56
C PHE A 76 -14.75 -22.55 -12.53
N LYS A 77 -15.00 -22.12 -13.77
CA LYS A 77 -15.51 -22.98 -14.84
C LYS A 77 -14.40 -23.50 -15.74
N LEU A 78 -13.18 -22.96 -15.61
CA LEU A 78 -12.02 -23.45 -16.35
C LEU A 78 -11.65 -24.86 -15.86
N SER A 79 -11.13 -25.69 -16.76
CA SER A 79 -10.49 -26.93 -16.34
C SER A 79 -9.25 -26.60 -15.52
N LYS A 80 -8.78 -27.56 -14.69
CA LYS A 80 -7.53 -27.35 -13.93
C LYS A 80 -6.35 -27.05 -14.86
N ASP A 81 -6.24 -27.79 -15.96
CA ASP A 81 -5.16 -27.58 -16.92
C ASP A 81 -5.24 -26.22 -17.61
N ASP A 82 -6.44 -25.69 -17.85
CA ASP A 82 -6.59 -24.36 -18.44
C ASP A 82 -6.27 -23.28 -17.41
N PHE A 83 -6.74 -23.42 -16.16
CA PHE A 83 -6.37 -22.51 -15.07
C PHE A 83 -4.85 -22.50 -14.82
N ASP A 84 -4.19 -23.65 -14.92
CA ASP A 84 -2.75 -23.76 -14.68
C ASP A 84 -1.90 -23.24 -15.87
N ARG A 85 -2.40 -23.37 -17.12
CA ARG A 85 -1.67 -22.96 -18.34
C ARG A 85 -1.89 -21.51 -18.75
N ASN A 86 -3.03 -20.93 -18.41
CA ASN A 86 -3.39 -19.60 -18.88
C ASN A 86 -2.64 -18.49 -18.14
N GLN A 87 -2.61 -17.32 -18.76
CA GLN A 87 -1.95 -16.16 -18.18
C GLN A 87 -2.87 -15.47 -17.17
N LYS A 88 -2.68 -15.80 -15.88
CA LYS A 88 -3.25 -15.02 -14.78
C LYS A 88 -2.62 -13.65 -14.63
N TYR A 89 -3.46 -12.71 -14.22
CA TYR A 89 -3.09 -11.49 -13.52
C TYR A 89 -3.88 -11.40 -12.25
N SER A 90 -3.26 -10.88 -11.20
CA SER A 90 -3.91 -10.85 -9.90
C SER A 90 -3.71 -9.54 -9.18
N LEU A 91 -4.63 -9.27 -8.27
CA LEU A 91 -4.62 -8.08 -7.44
C LEU A 91 -5.55 -8.28 -6.25
N ALA A 92 -5.12 -7.85 -5.07
CA ALA A 92 -5.97 -7.90 -3.90
C ALA A 92 -7.14 -6.91 -3.97
N CYS A 93 -8.23 -7.21 -3.26
CA CYS A 93 -9.39 -6.31 -3.17
C CYS A 93 -9.09 -5.05 -2.35
N ASN A 94 -8.17 -5.12 -1.40
CA ASN A 94 -7.82 -4.03 -0.49
C ASN A 94 -6.35 -4.10 -0.06
N LEU A 95 -5.90 -3.02 0.59
CA LEU A 95 -4.52 -2.87 1.09
C LEU A 95 -4.18 -3.89 2.19
N GLU A 96 -5.15 -4.15 3.06
CA GLU A 96 -5.00 -4.99 4.26
C GLU A 96 -4.54 -6.41 3.89
N PHE A 97 -4.94 -6.92 2.74
CA PHE A 97 -4.45 -8.18 2.21
C PHE A 97 -2.91 -8.25 2.18
N TYR A 98 -2.24 -7.24 1.60
CA TYR A 98 -0.78 -7.24 1.48
C TYR A 98 -0.11 -7.04 2.84
N GLN A 99 -0.72 -6.25 3.73
CA GLN A 99 -0.22 -6.06 5.10
C GLN A 99 -0.28 -7.37 5.88
N ASN A 100 -1.40 -8.10 5.79
CA ASN A 100 -1.56 -9.42 6.38
C ASN A 100 -0.61 -10.45 5.75
N LEU A 101 -0.45 -10.42 4.42
CA LEU A 101 0.49 -11.28 3.72
C LEU A 101 1.92 -11.03 4.20
N TYR A 102 2.33 -9.78 4.34
CA TYR A 102 3.65 -9.43 4.84
C TYR A 102 3.82 -9.83 6.31
N LYS A 103 2.83 -9.53 7.15
CA LYS A 103 2.85 -9.84 8.59
C LYS A 103 2.91 -11.33 8.88
N PHE A 104 2.15 -12.15 8.15
CA PHE A 104 2.02 -13.58 8.43
C PHE A 104 2.96 -14.45 7.58
N CYS A 105 3.41 -13.95 6.42
CA CYS A 105 4.14 -14.70 5.41
C CYS A 105 5.27 -13.87 4.77
N SER A 106 5.96 -13.02 5.56
CA SER A 106 7.02 -12.13 5.04
C SER A 106 8.06 -12.86 4.19
N GLU A 107 8.47 -14.06 4.60
CA GLU A 107 9.44 -14.91 3.89
C GLU A 107 8.95 -15.38 2.51
N TYR A 108 7.64 -15.41 2.27
CA TYR A 108 7.02 -15.82 1.00
C TYR A 108 6.35 -14.66 0.27
N TYR A 109 6.49 -13.42 0.74
CA TYR A 109 5.76 -12.28 0.20
C TYR A 109 6.05 -12.08 -1.29
N ASN A 110 7.34 -11.99 -1.67
CA ASN A 110 7.73 -11.81 -3.06
C ASN A 110 7.39 -13.04 -3.91
N ASP A 111 7.69 -14.25 -3.42
CA ASP A 111 7.34 -15.51 -4.08
C ASP A 111 5.83 -15.60 -4.38
N PHE A 112 4.98 -15.14 -3.46
CA PHE A 112 3.53 -15.11 -3.63
C PHE A 112 3.15 -14.18 -4.79
N LEU A 113 3.69 -12.95 -4.81
CA LEU A 113 3.37 -11.96 -5.84
C LEU A 113 3.84 -12.44 -7.23
N GLU A 114 5.04 -13.00 -7.32
CA GLU A 114 5.60 -13.54 -8.56
C GLU A 114 4.76 -14.69 -9.12
N ARG A 115 4.44 -15.69 -8.28
CA ARG A 115 3.67 -16.88 -8.70
C ARG A 115 2.27 -16.54 -9.17
N ASN A 116 1.66 -15.52 -8.59
CA ASN A 116 0.30 -15.10 -8.95
C ASN A 116 0.28 -14.00 -10.01
N LYS A 117 1.44 -13.53 -10.50
CA LYS A 117 1.52 -12.43 -11.48
C LYS A 117 0.76 -11.20 -10.97
N ASP A 118 1.08 -10.81 -9.74
CA ASP A 118 0.41 -9.71 -9.05
C ASP A 118 0.78 -8.36 -9.67
N LEU A 119 -0.22 -7.54 -9.96
CA LEU A 119 -0.06 -6.24 -10.64
C LEU A 119 0.65 -5.18 -9.78
N THR A 120 0.96 -5.46 -8.52
CA THR A 120 1.88 -4.62 -7.73
C THR A 120 3.35 -4.87 -8.08
N LEU A 121 3.67 -6.03 -8.65
CA LEU A 121 5.03 -6.41 -9.04
C LEU A 121 5.28 -6.30 -10.55
N ILE A 122 4.26 -6.57 -11.36
CA ILE A 122 4.35 -6.53 -12.82
C ILE A 122 3.42 -5.48 -13.41
N ASP A 123 3.79 -4.93 -14.56
CA ASP A 123 2.90 -4.04 -15.32
C ASP A 123 1.79 -4.84 -16.01
N LEU A 124 0.59 -4.25 -16.05
CA LEU A 124 -0.53 -4.78 -16.78
C LEU A 124 -0.30 -4.61 -18.30
N PRO A 125 -0.28 -5.69 -19.11
CA PRO A 125 -0.01 -5.56 -20.54
C PRO A 125 -1.11 -4.80 -21.28
N GLU A 126 -0.70 -3.98 -22.25
CA GLU A 126 -1.60 -3.12 -23.04
C GLU A 126 -2.69 -3.91 -23.77
N GLU A 127 -2.38 -5.15 -24.19
CA GLU A 127 -3.31 -6.04 -24.90
C GLU A 127 -4.58 -6.36 -24.09
N ILE A 128 -4.48 -6.43 -22.76
CA ILE A 128 -5.60 -6.78 -21.88
C ILE A 128 -6.08 -5.60 -21.03
N LYS A 129 -5.38 -4.46 -21.07
CA LYS A 129 -5.71 -3.27 -20.29
C LYS A 129 -7.10 -2.71 -20.63
N GLU A 130 -7.49 -2.80 -21.89
CA GLU A 130 -8.80 -2.37 -22.39
C GLU A 130 -9.89 -3.43 -22.21
N ASN A 131 -9.55 -4.60 -21.68
CA ASN A 131 -10.51 -5.67 -21.46
C ASN A 131 -11.56 -5.27 -20.40
N LYS A 132 -12.83 -5.55 -20.71
CA LYS A 132 -13.97 -5.23 -19.84
C LYS A 132 -13.86 -5.90 -18.47
N GLY A 133 -13.46 -7.17 -18.41
CA GLY A 133 -13.29 -7.89 -17.15
C GLY A 133 -12.17 -7.33 -16.29
N VAL A 134 -11.05 -6.96 -16.92
CA VAL A 134 -9.93 -6.30 -16.24
C VAL A 134 -10.37 -4.97 -15.62
N LYS A 135 -11.03 -4.09 -16.38
CA LYS A 135 -11.48 -2.78 -15.88
C LYS A 135 -12.56 -2.87 -14.80
N LYS A 136 -13.53 -3.78 -14.96
CA LYS A 136 -14.70 -3.84 -14.07
C LYS A 136 -14.49 -4.70 -12.83
N ALA A 137 -13.71 -5.77 -12.94
CA ALA A 137 -13.54 -6.75 -11.87
C ALA A 137 -12.15 -6.67 -11.23
N LEU A 138 -11.08 -6.87 -12.02
CA LEU A 138 -9.71 -6.92 -11.47
C LEU A 138 -9.27 -5.56 -10.92
N LEU A 139 -9.41 -4.49 -11.71
CA LEU A 139 -9.05 -3.12 -11.38
C LEU A 139 -10.20 -2.32 -10.77
N ARG A 140 -11.20 -3.00 -10.18
CA ARG A 140 -12.39 -2.35 -9.62
C ARG A 140 -12.02 -1.20 -8.69
N ASN A 141 -12.57 -0.02 -8.99
CA ASN A 141 -12.45 1.19 -8.18
C ASN A 141 -13.83 1.86 -8.03
N ASP A 142 -14.60 1.47 -7.01
CA ASP A 142 -16.00 1.88 -6.83
C ASP A 142 -16.27 2.58 -5.49
N GLY A 143 -15.25 3.26 -4.95
CA GLY A 143 -15.32 4.01 -3.69
C GLY A 143 -15.21 3.13 -2.44
N ILE A 144 -15.69 1.88 -2.51
CA ILE A 144 -15.53 0.85 -1.47
C ILE A 144 -14.28 0.01 -1.77
N THR A 145 -14.18 -0.51 -2.99
CA THR A 145 -13.00 -1.23 -3.48
C THR A 145 -12.13 -0.24 -4.23
N LYS A 146 -10.81 -0.24 -3.99
CA LYS A 146 -9.86 0.68 -4.64
C LYS A 146 -8.67 -0.06 -5.28
N SER A 147 -8.91 -1.23 -5.85
CA SER A 147 -7.85 -2.13 -6.33
C SER A 147 -6.88 -1.43 -7.29
N ALA A 148 -7.38 -0.67 -8.27
CA ALA A 148 -6.51 0.06 -9.21
C ALA A 148 -5.55 1.04 -8.52
N GLU A 149 -6.01 1.71 -7.46
CA GLU A 149 -5.19 2.72 -6.80
C GLU A 149 -4.12 2.08 -5.89
N ILE A 150 -4.24 0.79 -5.54
CA ILE A 150 -3.20 0.00 -4.85
C ILE A 150 -1.91 -0.04 -5.69
N ILE A 151 -2.03 -0.19 -7.01
CA ILE A 151 -0.88 -0.23 -7.93
C ILE A 151 -0.12 1.10 -7.85
N ASN A 152 -0.84 2.22 -7.93
CA ASN A 152 -0.27 3.56 -7.84
C ASN A 152 0.42 3.78 -6.49
N LEU A 153 -0.22 3.32 -5.41
CA LEU A 153 0.36 3.35 -4.07
C LEU A 153 1.67 2.56 -4.00
N ASN A 154 1.74 1.34 -4.52
CA ASN A 154 2.98 0.56 -4.54
C ASN A 154 4.10 1.28 -5.28
N GLN A 155 3.80 1.82 -6.47
CA GLN A 155 4.77 2.55 -7.28
C GLN A 155 5.32 3.75 -6.52
N ARG A 156 4.46 4.56 -5.89
CA ARG A 156 4.90 5.70 -5.06
C ARG A 156 5.74 5.29 -3.87
N LEU A 157 5.46 4.15 -3.25
CA LEU A 157 6.29 3.62 -2.17
C LEU A 157 7.68 3.25 -2.66
N LYS A 158 7.78 2.60 -3.82
CA LYS A 158 9.05 2.25 -4.48
C LYS A 158 9.86 3.47 -4.91
N GLU A 159 9.19 4.55 -5.32
CA GLU A 159 9.84 5.83 -5.62
C GLU A 159 10.46 6.47 -4.38
N ILE A 160 9.84 6.28 -3.21
CA ILE A 160 10.44 6.72 -1.94
C ILE A 160 11.61 5.79 -1.63
N ASP A 161 11.38 4.49 -1.50
CA ASP A 161 12.41 3.49 -1.26
C ASP A 161 12.11 2.17 -1.95
N GLU A 162 13.09 1.63 -2.67
CA GLU A 162 12.96 0.38 -3.41
C GLU A 162 12.62 -0.83 -2.52
N ASN A 163 12.91 -0.77 -1.22
CA ASN A 163 12.56 -1.79 -0.24
C ASN A 163 11.15 -1.61 0.33
N LEU A 164 10.54 -0.44 0.20
CA LEU A 164 9.15 -0.21 0.60
C LEU A 164 8.20 -0.83 -0.42
N ASN A 165 7.07 -1.33 0.07
CA ASN A 165 5.96 -1.85 -0.71
C ASN A 165 4.69 -1.78 0.14
N ILE A 166 3.55 -2.07 -0.46
CA ILE A 166 2.26 -1.98 0.24
C ILE A 166 2.23 -2.81 1.54
N GLY A 167 2.83 -3.99 1.54
CA GLY A 167 2.80 -4.92 2.67
C GLY A 167 3.59 -4.42 3.88
N ASN A 168 4.77 -3.84 3.67
CA ASN A 168 5.62 -3.37 4.77
C ASN A 168 5.44 -1.88 5.11
N PHE A 169 4.64 -1.15 4.32
CA PHE A 169 4.47 0.28 4.52
C PHE A 169 3.74 0.63 5.83
N SER A 170 3.00 -0.28 6.46
CA SER A 170 2.29 0.01 7.72
C SER A 170 3.07 -0.27 9.01
N GLU A 171 4.35 -0.61 8.89
CA GLU A 171 5.25 -0.91 10.01
C GLU A 171 6.02 0.35 10.48
N ASP A 172 6.40 0.42 11.75
CA ASP A 172 7.12 1.57 12.33
C ASP A 172 8.45 1.88 11.63
N ASP A 173 9.07 0.85 11.03
CA ASP A 173 10.30 0.98 10.25
C ASP A 173 10.08 1.72 8.92
N SER A 174 8.86 1.69 8.37
CA SER A 174 8.53 2.43 7.15
C SER A 174 8.54 3.93 7.41
N VAL A 175 7.97 4.36 8.53
CA VAL A 175 7.97 5.76 8.99
C VAL A 175 9.41 6.23 9.17
N THR A 176 10.27 5.39 9.76
CA THR A 176 11.70 5.67 9.90
C THR A 176 12.41 5.76 8.55
N THR A 177 12.16 4.84 7.63
CA THR A 177 12.76 4.84 6.29
C THR A 177 12.37 6.08 5.49
N ILE A 178 11.07 6.41 5.48
CA ILE A 178 10.53 7.61 4.81
C ILE A 178 11.13 8.87 5.43
N PHE A 179 11.23 8.90 6.76
CA PHE A 179 11.88 9.98 7.50
C PHE A 179 13.38 10.12 7.16
N GLU A 180 14.14 9.02 7.12
CA GLU A 180 15.57 9.08 6.82
C GLU A 180 15.85 9.58 5.40
N LYS A 181 15.00 9.20 4.44
CA LYS A 181 15.08 9.74 3.09
C LYS A 181 14.70 11.21 3.02
N PHE A 182 13.68 11.60 3.78
CA PHE A 182 13.31 12.98 3.95
C PHE A 182 14.51 13.82 4.47
N ILE A 183 15.24 13.36 5.50
CA ILE A 183 16.39 14.10 6.06
C ILE A 183 17.64 14.08 5.16
N LYS A 184 17.76 13.16 4.21
CA LYS A 184 18.91 13.11 3.29
C LYS A 184 18.73 13.96 2.03
N ASP A 185 17.53 14.49 1.80
CA ASP A 185 17.22 15.25 0.58
C ASP A 185 17.28 16.76 0.84
N GLU A 186 17.84 17.56 -0.07
CA GLU A 186 18.08 19.00 0.15
C GLU A 186 17.15 19.90 -0.69
N THR A 187 16.21 19.33 -1.45
CA THR A 187 15.45 20.11 -2.45
C THR A 187 13.95 20.22 -2.15
N PHE A 188 13.41 21.45 -2.25
CA PHE A 188 11.98 21.75 -2.02
C PHE A 188 11.02 20.89 -2.88
N GLU A 189 11.35 20.66 -4.15
CA GLU A 189 10.51 19.89 -5.08
C GLU A 189 10.31 18.43 -4.64
N ARG A 190 11.36 17.80 -4.11
CA ARG A 190 11.27 16.43 -3.60
C ARG A 190 10.51 16.36 -2.28
N TYR A 191 10.59 17.39 -1.44
CA TYR A 191 9.76 17.51 -0.25
C TYR A 191 8.27 17.61 -0.60
N GLU A 192 7.90 18.45 -1.57
CA GLU A 192 6.52 18.55 -2.04
C GLU A 192 6.00 17.20 -2.58
N ARG A 193 6.82 16.49 -3.38
CA ARG A 193 6.48 15.15 -3.87
C ARG A 193 6.28 14.16 -2.72
N LEU A 194 7.20 14.12 -1.75
CA LEU A 194 7.10 13.19 -0.62
C LEU A 194 5.86 13.46 0.23
N PHE A 195 5.53 14.71 0.50
CA PHE A 195 4.31 15.06 1.21
C PHE A 195 3.05 14.70 0.44
N ASN A 196 3.04 14.90 -0.88
CA ASN A 196 1.95 14.44 -1.72
C ASN A 196 1.79 12.92 -1.66
N HIS A 197 2.87 12.17 -1.47
CA HIS A 197 2.83 10.72 -1.21
C HIS A 197 2.27 10.43 0.20
N ILE A 198 2.77 11.07 1.26
CA ILE A 198 2.28 10.89 2.64
C ILE A 198 0.79 11.24 2.75
N LYS A 199 0.36 12.33 2.12
CA LYS A 199 -1.04 12.73 2.04
C LYS A 199 -1.89 11.68 1.35
N LEU A 200 -1.39 11.10 0.24
CA LEU A 200 -2.08 9.99 -0.39
C LEU A 200 -2.21 8.83 0.61
N PHE A 201 -1.12 8.44 1.29
CA PHE A 201 -1.13 7.33 2.26
C PHE A 201 -2.16 7.48 3.38
N ASN A 202 -2.34 8.71 3.89
CA ASN A 202 -3.35 9.01 4.90
C ASN A 202 -4.79 8.78 4.43
N THR A 203 -5.06 8.74 3.12
CA THR A 203 -6.39 8.43 2.59
C THR A 203 -6.73 6.93 2.61
N TRP A 204 -5.79 6.07 2.99
CA TRP A 204 -5.89 4.62 2.79
C TRP A 204 -6.03 3.75 4.01
N SER A 205 -5.65 4.18 5.21
CA SER A 205 -5.94 3.40 6.44
C SER A 205 -5.35 3.95 7.73
N LYS A 206 -4.25 4.71 7.71
CA LYS A 206 -3.54 5.15 8.92
C LYS A 206 -2.98 6.57 8.78
N ASP A 207 -2.88 7.28 9.90
CA ASP A 207 -2.18 8.56 9.95
C ASP A 207 -0.67 8.33 9.99
N TYR A 208 -0.02 8.38 8.83
CA TYR A 208 1.44 8.36 8.69
C TYR A 208 2.05 9.75 8.84
N LEU A 209 1.25 10.80 8.66
CA LEU A 209 1.74 12.17 8.74
C LEU A 209 2.16 12.52 10.17
N THR A 210 1.32 12.23 11.17
CA THR A 210 1.64 12.56 12.57
C THR A 210 2.93 11.87 13.05
N PRO A 211 3.11 10.53 12.91
CA PRO A 211 4.35 9.87 13.32
C PRO A 211 5.60 10.38 12.58
N ILE A 212 5.50 10.70 11.29
CA ILE A 212 6.63 11.29 10.53
C ILE A 212 6.99 12.66 11.09
N LEU A 213 6.00 13.53 11.35
CA LEU A 213 6.23 14.85 11.94
C LEU A 213 6.81 14.75 13.35
N GLU A 214 6.33 13.82 14.17
CA GLU A 214 6.86 13.57 15.52
C GLU A 214 8.35 13.16 15.46
N LYS A 215 8.73 12.26 14.54
CA LYS A 215 10.16 11.91 14.33
C LYS A 215 10.99 13.10 13.88
N ILE A 216 10.46 13.99 13.05
CA ILE A 216 11.15 15.23 12.65
C ILE A 216 11.42 16.11 13.87
N ILE A 217 10.42 16.35 14.72
CA ILE A 217 10.60 17.13 15.96
C ILE A 217 11.61 16.45 16.88
N GLU A 218 11.50 15.13 17.05
CA GLU A 218 12.40 14.37 17.92
C GLU A 218 13.84 14.53 17.45
N LYS A 219 14.12 14.33 16.16
CA LYS A 219 15.46 14.52 15.62
C LYS A 219 15.95 15.94 15.78
N ILE A 220 15.10 16.93 15.51
CA ILE A 220 15.40 18.36 15.70
C ILE A 220 15.79 18.66 17.15
N LYS A 221 15.01 18.19 18.13
CA LYS A 221 15.28 18.38 19.56
C LYS A 221 16.56 17.67 20.00
N ASN A 222 16.82 16.48 19.45
CA ASN A 222 17.95 15.65 19.83
C ASN A 222 19.25 15.99 19.07
N SER A 223 19.19 16.76 17.98
CA SER A 223 20.34 17.10 17.13
C SER A 223 21.15 18.31 17.59
N GLY A 224 21.12 18.69 18.88
CA GLY A 224 21.76 19.93 19.36
C GLY A 224 23.15 20.19 18.76
N ASN A 225 23.39 21.39 18.20
CA ASN A 225 24.57 21.92 17.47
C ASN A 225 25.34 21.03 16.47
N ASN A 226 25.11 19.71 16.41
CA ASN A 226 25.78 18.79 15.49
C ASN A 226 24.81 18.43 14.37
N GLN A 227 24.90 19.23 13.31
CA GLN A 227 24.12 19.16 12.07
C GLN A 227 24.10 17.75 11.48
N GLN A 228 22.92 17.13 11.51
CA GLN A 228 22.54 16.08 10.56
C GLN A 228 21.32 16.46 9.73
N VAL A 229 20.57 17.48 10.15
CA VAL A 229 19.54 18.14 9.34
C VAL A 229 20.10 19.52 9.02
N ASN A 230 20.38 19.79 7.75
CA ASN A 230 20.93 21.09 7.35
C ASN A 230 19.83 22.18 7.46
N GLU A 231 20.20 23.44 7.68
CA GLU A 231 19.23 24.53 7.85
C GLU A 231 18.34 24.76 6.61
N GLU A 232 18.87 24.45 5.43
CA GLU A 232 18.21 24.62 4.14
C GLU A 232 17.05 23.63 3.94
N GLN A 233 17.26 22.37 4.35
CA GLN A 233 16.26 21.30 4.41
C GLN A 233 15.08 21.69 5.29
N LEU A 234 15.37 22.19 6.49
CA LEU A 234 14.37 22.65 7.44
C LEU A 234 13.62 23.88 6.93
N LYS A 235 14.31 24.80 6.26
CA LYS A 235 13.70 25.98 5.65
C LYS A 235 12.74 25.58 4.52
N CYS A 236 13.16 24.73 3.59
CA CYS A 236 12.29 24.21 2.53
C CYS A 236 11.07 23.48 3.10
N PHE A 237 11.25 22.73 4.18
CA PHE A 237 10.17 22.04 4.87
C PHE A 237 9.14 23.01 5.48
N ILE A 238 9.60 24.06 6.18
CA ILE A 238 8.69 25.10 6.69
C ILE A 238 7.96 25.78 5.54
N GLU A 239 8.65 26.16 4.47
CA GLU A 239 8.04 26.82 3.32
C GLU A 239 6.91 25.97 2.72
N TYR A 240 7.08 24.65 2.68
CA TYR A 240 6.03 23.74 2.23
C TYR A 240 4.85 23.72 3.21
N LEU A 241 5.14 23.57 4.51
CA LEU A 241 4.13 23.56 5.56
C LEU A 241 3.33 24.87 5.57
N ASP A 242 3.96 26.03 5.46
CA ASP A 242 3.29 27.33 5.45
C ASP A 242 2.37 27.49 4.25
N LYS A 243 2.79 27.04 3.06
CA LYS A 243 1.95 27.05 1.85
C LYS A 243 0.77 26.07 1.93
N ASN A 244 0.90 24.97 2.68
CA ASN A 244 -0.04 23.86 2.64
C ASN A 244 -0.75 23.55 3.97
N THR A 245 -0.54 24.32 5.04
CA THR A 245 -1.09 24.04 6.39
C THR A 245 -2.61 23.84 6.34
N THR A 246 -3.34 24.73 5.67
CA THR A 246 -4.81 24.64 5.55
C THR A 246 -5.25 23.40 4.78
N ASN A 247 -4.51 23.04 3.73
CA ASN A 247 -4.80 21.85 2.91
C ASN A 247 -4.47 20.55 3.66
N LEU A 248 -3.37 20.52 4.43
CA LEU A 248 -3.00 19.38 5.26
C LEU A 248 -4.09 19.13 6.31
N VAL A 249 -4.51 20.17 7.03
CA VAL A 249 -5.56 20.11 8.05
C VAL A 249 -6.91 19.69 7.46
N HIS A 250 -7.30 20.19 6.29
CA HIS A 250 -8.57 19.86 5.65
C HIS A 250 -8.66 18.38 5.21
N ASN A 251 -7.55 17.77 4.79
CA ASN A 251 -7.55 16.39 4.29
C ASN A 251 -7.42 15.32 5.40
N LEU A 252 -7.12 15.74 6.62
CA LEU A 252 -7.16 14.91 7.83
C LEU A 252 -8.58 14.97 8.39
N VAL A 253 -9.50 14.38 7.64
CA VAL A 253 -10.93 14.47 7.94
C VAL A 253 -11.19 13.71 9.25
N SER A 254 -11.50 14.45 10.32
CA SER A 254 -12.30 14.06 11.52
C SER A 254 -11.62 13.94 12.89
N ASP A 255 -10.30 14.11 13.04
CA ASP A 255 -9.66 13.91 14.35
C ASP A 255 -8.99 15.18 14.88
N GLU A 256 -9.65 15.83 15.85
CA GLU A 256 -9.15 17.02 16.54
C GLU A 256 -7.79 16.76 17.23
N GLU A 257 -7.53 15.54 17.69
CA GLU A 257 -6.28 15.17 18.34
C GLU A 257 -5.12 15.12 17.34
N HIS A 258 -5.32 14.50 16.18
CA HIS A 258 -4.33 14.49 15.10
C HIS A 258 -4.03 15.92 14.60
N ILE A 259 -5.07 16.74 14.39
CA ILE A 259 -4.90 18.14 13.97
C ILE A 259 -4.10 18.93 15.03
N ARG A 260 -4.38 18.72 16.32
CA ARG A 260 -3.65 19.36 17.41
C ARG A 260 -2.17 18.93 17.43
N LYS A 261 -1.88 17.63 17.33
CA LYS A 261 -0.51 17.10 17.28
C LYS A 261 0.29 17.69 16.12
N ILE A 262 -0.31 17.80 14.94
CA ILE A 262 0.33 18.42 13.77
C ILE A 262 0.60 19.91 14.00
N LYS A 263 -0.37 20.66 14.55
CA LYS A 263 -0.16 22.09 14.87
C LYS A 263 0.96 22.29 15.89
N GLU A 264 1.00 21.46 16.93
CA GLU A 264 2.06 21.45 17.93
C GLU A 264 3.42 21.12 17.30
N ALA A 265 3.45 20.14 16.40
CA ALA A 265 4.63 19.76 15.63
C ALA A 265 5.18 20.93 14.81
N VAL A 266 4.33 21.53 13.97
CA VAL A 266 4.67 22.68 13.14
C VAL A 266 5.18 23.84 14.01
N LYS A 267 4.54 24.10 15.16
CA LYS A 267 4.97 25.14 16.09
C LYS A 267 6.34 24.83 16.70
N CYS A 268 6.58 23.61 17.18
CA CYS A 268 7.87 23.20 17.73
C CYS A 268 9.00 23.35 16.70
N ILE A 269 8.74 23.01 15.44
CA ILE A 269 9.70 23.15 14.34
C ILE A 269 10.01 24.63 14.10
N LYS A 270 8.97 25.48 14.05
CA LYS A 270 9.13 26.94 13.94
C LYS A 270 9.88 27.56 15.11
N ASP A 271 9.59 27.12 16.33
CA ASP A 271 10.24 27.62 17.56
C ASP A 271 11.70 27.17 17.64
N PHE A 272 12.03 25.93 17.25
CA PHE A 272 13.41 25.47 17.15
C PHE A 272 14.21 26.25 16.10
N LEU A 273 13.57 26.54 14.96
CA LEU A 273 14.17 27.30 13.86
C LEU A 273 14.17 28.80 14.07
N ARG A 274 13.77 29.30 15.24
CA ARG A 274 14.14 30.65 15.71
C ARG A 274 15.65 30.70 15.97
N ILE A 275 16.40 30.59 14.90
CA ILE A 275 17.63 31.34 14.68
C ILE A 275 17.23 32.82 14.80
N ASP A 276 17.98 33.61 15.57
CA ASP A 276 17.87 35.07 15.59
C ASP A 276 17.88 35.57 14.14
N LEU A 277 16.70 35.83 13.56
CA LEU A 277 16.56 36.42 12.23
C LEU A 277 17.31 37.76 12.16
N GLU A 278 17.52 38.42 13.31
CA GLU A 278 18.36 39.61 13.45
C GLU A 278 19.86 39.34 13.26
N ASN A 279 20.38 38.16 13.63
CA ASN A 279 21.80 37.80 13.44
C ASN A 279 22.09 37.26 12.03
N PHE A 280 21.11 36.63 11.36
CA PHE A 280 21.31 36.06 10.03
C PHE A 280 21.37 37.13 8.92
N LEU A 281 20.64 38.24 9.09
CA LEU A 281 20.73 39.39 8.16
C LEU A 281 22.07 40.13 8.26
N GLN A 282 22.82 40.00 9.38
CA GLN A 282 24.16 40.59 9.51
C GLN A 282 25.26 39.82 8.77
N ILE A 283 25.02 38.57 8.39
CA ILE A 283 26.01 37.74 7.67
C ILE A 283 25.92 37.92 6.15
N ILE A 284 24.87 38.60 5.65
CA ILE A 284 24.63 38.85 4.21
C ILE A 284 24.68 40.36 3.89
N THR A 285 25.32 41.17 4.74
CA THR A 285 25.71 42.57 4.44
C THR A 285 27.18 42.78 4.67
#